data_AF-A0A3N7HHA7-F1
#
_entry.id   AF-A0A3N7HHA7-F1
#
_cell.length_a   1.000
_cell.length_b   1.000
_cell.length_c   1.000
_cell.angle_alpha   90.00
_cell.angle_beta   90.00
_cell.angle_gamma   90.00
#
_symmetry.space_group_name_H-M   'P 1'
#
loop_
_entity.id
_entity.type
_entity.pdbx_description
1 polymer ?
#
loop_
_entity_poly.entity_id
_entity_poly.type
_entity_poly.pdbx_seq_one_letter_code
_entity_poly.pdbx_strand_id
1 'polypeptide(L)'
;MHIPGRHKKDHRTTNGRRLGPLQAPLLVAAMVLGKPAFAEGASGVVMLDYQAIKVEGYPSIDLVGFHVLNKFNDWLSVGVGGHAPLFKGDYGGFMAFDATVHAERRLFGNLSAAAGLSLGGGGGGKNVEQSKIISGSGGFTKGYVGLGYRFSDLSVGLTYSRIRFTGSVIDGSQFGLYVQAPFSYAVGPYEDAGRSVSASPASGAAASDPSVNNTVSFGLDNIIQIHPKGTSKQVVNLVDAQYNHFVTPHTYLLFGGSVGYHGLAGYNQVFGGVGYRQVHTSRLSSNVQLAVGSGGYAPEKIDTGPGLLIYPKLSTEYRFSDTFGLALSAGYLYAPRGSSRNVTLGASLVYHGTPNGGSPGDSPAREMSYRGHRFHTFLQTGFNTQVGDRDQGKLKLLSVQIDNLLRDNLYIPIQGSIAYGPYLGYPGYGEVLTGLGVQSRYSPGDTFQTFAQVLVGTNIHGLIARPSVGVNLGLSDRFALYGQVGGAVSLDSLGVYPKKYKFRSTSIGVGVSYRFSLPQ
;
A
#
# COMPACT_ATOMS: atom_id res chain seq x y z
N MET A 1 17.97 -65.88 40.58
CA MET A 1 18.09 -67.34 40.35
C MET A 1 16.82 -67.80 39.63
N HIS A 2 16.91 -68.78 38.72
CA HIS A 2 15.80 -69.34 37.91
C HIS A 2 15.19 -68.47 36.78
N ILE A 3 15.59 -68.82 35.55
CA ILE A 3 14.83 -68.82 34.29
C ILE A 3 15.02 -70.25 33.74
N PRO A 4 13.98 -71.03 33.43
CA PRO A 4 13.52 -71.21 32.04
C PRO A 4 11.97 -71.37 31.90
N GLY A 5 11.36 -71.40 30.71
CA GLY A 5 11.94 -71.58 29.38
C GLY A 5 11.02 -71.25 28.18
N ARG A 6 11.53 -71.53 26.97
CA ARG A 6 10.89 -71.32 25.66
C ARG A 6 9.98 -72.51 25.31
N HIS A 7 8.83 -72.38 24.63
CA HIS A 7 8.62 -72.35 23.16
C HIS A 7 7.08 -72.48 22.89
N LYS A 8 6.51 -72.32 21.69
CA LYS A 8 7.04 -72.12 20.32
C LYS A 8 6.18 -71.08 19.55
N LYS A 9 6.59 -70.76 18.32
CA LYS A 9 5.93 -69.91 17.30
C LYS A 9 4.92 -70.69 16.44
N ASP A 10 3.99 -69.96 15.81
CA ASP A 10 3.80 -70.11 14.35
C ASP A 10 3.43 -68.78 13.65
N HIS A 11 3.54 -68.72 12.31
CA HIS A 11 3.73 -67.48 11.52
C HIS A 11 2.51 -66.96 10.72
N ARG A 12 2.40 -65.61 10.60
CA ARG A 12 2.12 -64.80 9.37
C ARG A 12 2.05 -63.29 9.72
N THR A 13 3.12 -62.49 9.60
CA THR A 13 3.62 -61.72 8.41
C THR A 13 2.95 -60.35 8.16
N THR A 14 3.74 -59.27 8.34
CA THR A 14 3.83 -58.01 7.52
C THR A 14 2.55 -57.18 7.25
N ASN A 15 2.48 -55.85 7.35
CA ASN A 15 3.40 -54.71 7.60
C ASN A 15 2.60 -53.65 8.41
N GLY A 16 3.15 -52.71 9.18
CA GLY A 16 4.39 -51.95 9.02
C GLY A 16 4.09 -50.49 8.70
N ARG A 17 3.71 -49.69 9.71
CA ARG A 17 3.62 -48.22 9.62
C ARG A 17 4.31 -47.56 10.81
N ARG A 18 5.41 -46.84 10.55
CA ARG A 18 6.03 -45.91 11.51
C ARG A 18 5.19 -44.64 11.56
N LEU A 19 4.89 -44.15 12.76
CA LEU A 19 4.36 -42.80 12.96
C LEU A 19 5.54 -41.83 13.09
N GLY A 20 5.58 -40.83 12.21
CA GLY A 20 6.45 -39.65 12.34
C GLY A 20 5.68 -38.46 12.93
N PRO A 21 6.36 -37.46 13.50
CA PRO A 21 5.71 -36.33 14.16
C PRO A 21 5.23 -35.28 13.15
N LEU A 22 3.93 -34.94 13.18
CA LEU A 22 3.37 -33.79 12.45
C LEU A 22 2.07 -33.30 13.10
N GLN A 23 2.21 -32.31 13.99
CA GLN A 23 1.19 -31.37 14.45
C GLN A 23 1.95 -30.03 14.60
N ALA A 24 1.53 -28.88 14.10
CA ALA A 24 0.20 -28.39 13.75
C ALA A 24 0.29 -27.51 12.44
N PRO A 25 -0.73 -26.74 11.97
CA PRO A 25 -1.89 -26.19 12.68
C PRO A 25 -3.29 -26.48 12.10
N LEU A 26 -4.27 -26.49 13.01
CA LEU A 26 -5.66 -26.19 12.71
C LEU A 26 -5.78 -24.75 12.19
N LEU A 27 -6.18 -24.53 10.93
CA LEU A 27 -6.78 -23.26 10.50
C LEU A 27 -7.65 -23.35 9.20
N VAL A 28 -8.17 -24.52 8.84
CA VAL A 28 -8.84 -24.73 7.52
C VAL A 28 -10.27 -25.29 7.61
N ALA A 29 -10.74 -25.70 8.80
CA ALA A 29 -12.02 -26.41 8.96
C ALA A 29 -13.16 -25.53 9.53
N ALA A 30 -13.60 -24.52 8.77
CA ALA A 30 -14.84 -23.78 9.06
C ALA A 30 -15.35 -22.95 7.85
N MET A 31 -15.75 -23.60 6.73
CA MET A 31 -16.37 -22.87 5.62
C MET A 31 -17.25 -23.75 4.69
N VAL A 32 -18.40 -24.23 5.19
CA VAL A 32 -19.51 -24.72 4.34
C VAL A 32 -20.86 -24.33 4.98
N LEU A 33 -21.34 -23.12 4.70
CA LEU A 33 -22.75 -22.73 4.80
C LEU A 33 -23.07 -21.79 3.61
N GLY A 34 -24.33 -21.77 3.17
CA GLY A 34 -24.71 -21.33 1.82
C GLY A 34 -24.39 -19.87 1.45
N LYS A 35 -24.04 -19.66 0.17
CA LYS A 35 -23.79 -18.32 -0.41
C LYS A 35 -25.10 -17.53 -0.58
N PRO A 36 -25.22 -16.31 -0.04
CA PRO A 36 -26.21 -15.34 -0.52
C PRO A 36 -25.79 -14.78 -1.89
N ALA A 37 -26.76 -14.51 -2.77
CA ALA A 37 -26.53 -14.00 -4.13
C ALA A 37 -26.34 -12.46 -4.19
N PHE A 38 -25.82 -11.84 -3.12
CA PHE A 38 -25.74 -10.39 -2.95
C PHE A 38 -24.39 -9.98 -2.34
N ALA A 39 -24.01 -8.71 -2.54
CA ALA A 39 -22.78 -8.16 -2.00
C ALA A 39 -22.69 -8.33 -0.47
N GLU A 40 -21.59 -8.92 -0.02
CA GLU A 40 -21.30 -9.11 1.40
C GLU A 40 -20.74 -7.81 1.97
N GLY A 41 -21.16 -7.45 3.19
CA GLY A 41 -20.67 -6.26 3.88
C GLY A 41 -19.25 -6.50 4.42
N ALA A 42 -18.23 -6.11 3.66
CA ALA A 42 -16.87 -6.08 4.16
C ALA A 42 -16.64 -4.83 5.02
N SER A 43 -15.71 -4.93 5.97
CA SER A 43 -15.30 -3.78 6.78
C SER A 43 -13.83 -3.84 7.13
N GLY A 44 -13.29 -2.69 7.52
CA GLY A 44 -11.92 -2.53 7.95
C GLY A 44 -11.79 -1.41 8.98
N VAL A 45 -10.55 -1.08 9.32
CA VAL A 45 -10.19 0.12 10.07
C VAL A 45 -9.06 0.84 9.34
N VAL A 46 -9.18 2.17 9.25
CA VAL A 46 -8.03 3.03 9.00
C VAL A 46 -7.45 3.40 10.35
N MET A 47 -6.17 3.13 10.58
CA MET A 47 -5.48 3.43 11.84
C MET A 47 -4.34 4.41 11.60
N LEU A 48 -4.35 5.52 12.32
CA LEU A 48 -3.22 6.41 12.51
C LEU A 48 -2.55 6.07 13.84
N ASP A 49 -1.22 5.96 13.88
CA ASP A 49 -0.47 5.87 15.12
C ASP A 49 0.68 6.88 15.19
N TYR A 50 1.09 7.27 16.39
CA TYR A 50 2.23 8.16 16.62
C TYR A 50 3.07 7.68 17.79
N GLN A 51 4.38 7.61 17.59
CA GLN A 51 5.35 7.21 18.61
C GLN A 51 6.65 8.01 18.47
N ALA A 52 7.31 8.29 19.59
CA ALA A 52 8.64 8.93 19.61
C ALA A 52 9.68 7.96 20.16
N ILE A 53 10.69 7.66 19.35
CA ILE A 53 11.68 6.61 19.58
C ILE A 53 13.02 7.26 19.91
N LYS A 54 13.62 6.88 21.04
CA LYS A 54 15.00 7.27 21.36
C LYS A 54 15.94 6.48 20.46
N VAL A 55 16.96 7.15 19.93
CA VAL A 55 17.98 6.55 19.06
C VAL A 55 19.33 6.73 19.75
N GLU A 56 20.08 5.67 19.96
CA GLU A 56 21.36 5.76 20.67
C GLU A 56 22.38 6.55 19.83
N GLY A 57 23.02 7.56 20.44
CA GLY A 57 23.99 8.43 19.77
C GLY A 57 23.40 9.48 18.81
N TYR A 58 22.07 9.56 18.65
CA TYR A 58 21.41 10.46 17.69
C TYR A 58 20.19 11.18 18.28
N PRO A 59 19.72 12.28 17.65
CA PRO A 59 18.41 12.84 17.96
C PRO A 59 17.31 11.78 17.86
N SER A 60 16.33 11.82 18.75
CA SER A 60 15.15 10.94 18.67
C SER A 60 14.44 11.09 17.33
N ILE A 61 13.90 10.00 16.79
CA ILE A 61 12.99 10.00 15.63
C ILE A 61 11.56 9.87 16.14
N ASP A 62 10.62 10.62 15.57
CA ASP A 62 9.20 10.32 15.69
C ASP A 62 8.72 9.57 14.45
N LEU A 63 7.68 8.76 14.57
CA LEU A 63 7.03 8.12 13.43
C LEU A 63 5.52 8.28 13.58
N VAL A 64 4.88 8.86 12.56
CA VAL A 64 3.45 8.68 12.31
C VAL A 64 3.28 7.46 11.42
N GLY A 65 2.41 6.54 11.83
CA GLY A 65 1.89 5.44 11.03
C GLY A 65 0.54 5.76 10.41
N PHE A 66 0.33 5.31 9.18
CA PHE A 66 -0.98 5.21 8.54
C PHE A 66 -1.16 3.78 8.04
N HIS A 67 -2.24 3.13 8.45
CA HIS A 67 -2.54 1.73 8.14
C HIS A 67 -3.96 1.57 7.61
N VAL A 68 -4.14 0.73 6.60
CA VAL A 68 -5.44 0.27 6.11
C VAL A 68 -5.53 -1.22 6.38
N LEU A 69 -6.41 -1.60 7.31
CA LEU A 69 -6.50 -2.95 7.85
C LEU A 69 -7.90 -3.51 7.61
N ASN A 70 -8.03 -4.57 6.82
CA ASN A 70 -9.31 -5.23 6.59
C ASN A 70 -9.63 -6.16 7.76
N LYS A 71 -10.89 -6.17 8.23
CA LYS A 71 -11.32 -7.09 9.29
C LYS A 71 -11.45 -8.49 8.72
N PHE A 72 -10.78 -9.44 9.36
CA PHE A 72 -10.95 -10.87 9.11
C PHE A 72 -12.07 -11.45 9.99
N ASN A 73 -12.32 -10.84 11.15
CA ASN A 73 -13.47 -11.07 12.03
C ASN A 73 -13.62 -9.87 12.99
N ASP A 74 -14.55 -9.95 13.95
CA ASP A 74 -14.88 -8.85 14.88
C ASP A 74 -13.72 -8.33 15.73
N TRP A 75 -12.65 -9.10 15.90
CA TRP A 75 -11.51 -8.77 16.77
C TRP A 75 -10.15 -8.75 16.06
N LEU A 76 -10.04 -9.24 14.82
CA LEU A 76 -8.78 -9.39 14.09
C LEU A 76 -8.84 -8.68 12.74
N SER A 77 -7.89 -7.77 12.53
CA SER A 77 -7.70 -7.05 11.28
C SER A 77 -6.29 -7.31 10.73
N VAL A 78 -6.18 -7.38 9.40
CA VAL A 78 -4.90 -7.56 8.69
C VAL A 78 -4.85 -6.60 7.51
N GLY A 79 -3.70 -5.99 7.27
CA GLY A 79 -3.50 -5.14 6.12
C GLY A 79 -2.09 -4.58 6.07
N VAL A 80 -1.97 -3.35 5.56
CA VAL A 80 -0.68 -2.72 5.27
C VAL A 80 -0.63 -1.29 5.78
N GLY A 81 0.58 -0.81 6.03
CA GLY A 81 0.81 0.55 6.50
C GLY A 81 2.13 1.15 6.05
N GLY A 82 2.28 2.43 6.37
CA GLY A 82 3.48 3.22 6.15
C GLY A 82 3.80 4.09 7.36
N HIS A 83 5.09 4.29 7.62
CA HIS A 83 5.65 5.05 8.73
C HIS A 83 6.59 6.15 8.23
N ALA A 84 6.41 7.37 8.71
CA ALA A 84 7.24 8.52 8.36
C ALA A 84 7.40 9.51 9.53
N PRO A 85 8.55 10.21 9.65
CA PRO A 85 8.78 11.23 10.67
C PRO A 85 8.13 12.57 10.33
N LEU A 86 7.81 13.37 11.34
CA LEU A 86 7.26 14.72 11.17
C LEU A 86 8.02 15.78 11.98
N PHE A 87 8.37 15.47 13.23
CA PHE A 87 8.70 16.50 14.21
C PHE A 87 10.11 16.43 14.78
N LYS A 88 10.78 15.28 14.81
CA LYS A 88 12.05 15.08 15.53
C LYS A 88 13.19 14.59 14.64
N GLY A 89 14.38 15.16 14.86
CA GLY A 89 15.62 14.82 14.16
C GLY A 89 15.71 15.36 12.73
N ASP A 90 16.79 15.02 12.03
CA ASP A 90 17.03 15.38 10.62
C ASP A 90 16.79 14.14 9.74
N TYR A 91 15.54 13.69 9.68
CA TYR A 91 15.15 12.40 9.07
C TYR A 91 14.20 12.52 7.86
N GLY A 92 14.05 13.71 7.28
CA GLY A 92 13.17 13.93 6.14
C GLY A 92 13.50 13.06 4.91
N GLY A 93 12.52 12.30 4.43
CA GLY A 93 12.69 11.27 3.41
C GLY A 93 12.86 9.85 3.94
N PHE A 94 12.95 9.66 5.26
CA PHE A 94 12.76 8.35 5.89
C PHE A 94 11.32 7.88 5.66
N MET A 95 11.17 6.70 5.07
CA MET A 95 9.89 6.01 4.91
C MET A 95 10.09 4.52 5.21
N ALA A 96 9.15 3.92 5.95
CA ALA A 96 9.07 2.47 6.07
C ALA A 96 7.65 2.00 5.79
N PHE A 97 7.48 0.80 5.22
CA PHE A 97 6.17 0.21 4.94
C PHE A 97 6.12 -1.23 5.46
N ASP A 98 4.95 -1.66 5.90
CA ASP A 98 4.75 -2.94 6.56
C ASP A 98 3.46 -3.64 6.15
N ALA A 99 3.42 -4.94 6.45
CA ALA A 99 2.18 -5.66 6.69
C ALA A 99 1.94 -5.71 8.21
N THR A 100 0.73 -5.39 8.64
CA THR A 100 0.30 -5.34 10.05
C THR A 100 -0.83 -6.34 10.31
N VAL A 101 -0.68 -7.09 11.40
CA VAL A 101 -1.76 -7.82 12.07
C VAL A 101 -2.13 -7.04 13.33
N HIS A 102 -3.41 -6.72 13.49
CA HIS A 102 -3.96 -5.95 14.60
C HIS A 102 -5.12 -6.72 15.23
N ALA A 103 -5.10 -6.87 16.55
CA ALA A 103 -6.14 -7.51 17.33
C ALA A 103 -6.70 -6.53 18.36
N GLU A 104 -8.02 -6.33 18.38
CA GLU A 104 -8.71 -5.51 19.37
C GLU A 104 -9.88 -6.28 19.98
N ARG A 105 -9.96 -6.34 21.32
CA ARG A 105 -11.08 -6.95 22.04
C ARG A 105 -11.64 -6.02 23.10
N ARG A 106 -12.97 -5.91 23.15
CA ARG A 106 -13.71 -5.22 24.23
C ARG A 106 -13.40 -5.90 25.56
N LEU A 107 -13.03 -5.12 26.57
CA LEU A 107 -12.84 -5.59 27.94
C LEU A 107 -14.12 -5.37 28.75
N PHE A 108 -14.51 -4.11 28.92
CA PHE A 108 -15.71 -3.69 29.65
C PHE A 108 -16.15 -2.30 29.17
N GLY A 109 -17.46 -2.04 29.13
CA GLY A 109 -17.97 -0.74 28.69
C GLY A 109 -17.44 -0.37 27.30
N ASN A 110 -16.82 0.79 27.15
CA ASN A 110 -16.19 1.22 25.90
C ASN A 110 -14.66 0.98 25.88
N LEU A 111 -14.10 0.34 26.91
CA LEU A 111 -12.68 0.01 27.02
C LEU A 111 -12.37 -1.26 26.21
N SER A 112 -11.27 -1.24 25.46
CA SER A 112 -10.72 -2.39 24.74
C SER A 112 -9.24 -2.60 25.05
N ALA A 113 -8.78 -3.83 24.87
CA ALA A 113 -7.36 -4.15 24.75
C ALA A 113 -7.01 -4.27 23.27
N ALA A 114 -5.88 -3.69 22.89
CA ALA A 114 -5.30 -3.81 21.56
C ALA A 114 -3.93 -4.49 21.63
N ALA A 115 -3.62 -5.29 20.62
CA ALA A 115 -2.30 -5.87 20.41
C ALA A 115 -2.01 -5.94 18.90
N GLY A 116 -0.76 -5.83 18.49
CA GLY A 116 -0.43 -5.95 17.07
C GLY A 116 1.04 -6.21 16.79
N LEU A 117 1.28 -6.69 15.59
CA LEU A 117 2.58 -7.04 15.04
C LEU A 117 2.67 -6.55 13.60
N SER A 118 3.69 -5.77 13.31
CA SER A 118 4.03 -5.26 11.98
C SER A 118 5.40 -5.77 11.56
N LEU A 119 5.53 -6.16 10.29
CA LEU A 119 6.78 -6.58 9.66
C LEU A 119 6.94 -5.87 8.31
N GLY A 120 8.10 -5.27 8.08
CA GLY A 120 8.23 -4.31 6.98
C GLY A 120 9.66 -4.01 6.57
N GLY A 121 9.78 -3.07 5.64
CA GLY A 121 11.04 -2.61 5.07
C GLY A 121 11.04 -1.09 4.83
N GLY A 122 12.23 -0.50 4.75
CA GLY A 122 12.43 0.92 4.45
C GLY A 122 13.58 1.52 5.25
N GLY A 123 13.49 2.82 5.53
CA GLY A 123 14.49 3.57 6.28
C GLY A 123 14.80 4.93 5.64
N GLY A 124 15.84 5.58 6.14
CA GLY A 124 16.34 6.87 5.67
C GLY A 124 17.34 7.47 6.65
N GLY A 125 17.69 8.73 6.45
CA GLY A 125 18.62 9.47 7.31
C GLY A 125 19.14 10.75 6.66
N LYS A 126 19.92 11.53 7.41
CA LYS A 126 20.54 12.79 6.94
C LYS A 126 21.40 12.60 5.69
N ASN A 127 22.04 11.43 5.58
CA ASN A 127 22.87 10.96 4.47
C ASN A 127 22.94 9.42 4.47
N VAL A 128 23.71 8.84 3.55
CA VAL A 128 23.85 7.37 3.36
C VAL A 128 24.56 6.70 4.54
N GLU A 129 25.52 7.39 5.15
CA GLU A 129 26.30 6.89 6.29
C GLU A 129 25.43 6.79 7.53
N GLN A 130 24.62 7.82 7.82
CA GLN A 130 23.67 7.78 8.91
C GLN A 130 22.55 6.78 8.66
N SER A 131 22.02 6.67 7.43
CA SER A 131 20.92 5.74 7.14
C SER A 131 21.30 4.28 7.38
N LYS A 132 22.56 3.89 7.08
CA LYS A 132 23.11 2.59 7.47
C LYS A 132 23.08 2.35 8.99
N ILE A 133 23.36 3.37 9.80
CA ILE A 133 23.44 3.23 11.25
C ILE A 133 22.03 3.20 11.87
N ILE A 134 21.16 4.15 11.50
CA ILE A 134 19.82 4.29 12.10
C ILE A 134 18.76 3.39 11.47
N SER A 135 18.95 2.90 10.24
CA SER A 135 17.99 1.99 9.58
C SER A 135 18.58 0.61 9.28
N GLY A 136 19.88 0.41 9.46
CA GLY A 136 20.53 -0.90 9.32
C GLY A 136 20.37 -1.47 7.92
N SER A 137 19.89 -2.72 7.84
CA SER A 137 19.52 -3.39 6.59
C SER A 137 18.12 -3.05 6.08
N GLY A 138 17.39 -2.16 6.76
CA GLY A 138 16.08 -1.63 6.37
C GLY A 138 14.87 -2.49 6.72
N GLY A 139 15.04 -3.79 6.94
CA GLY A 139 13.98 -4.65 7.47
C GLY A 139 13.70 -4.36 8.95
N PHE A 140 12.43 -4.21 9.32
CA PHE A 140 12.03 -3.90 10.70
C PHE A 140 10.88 -4.76 11.21
N THR A 141 10.77 -4.84 12.54
CA THR A 141 9.65 -5.43 13.26
C THR A 141 9.13 -4.45 14.31
N LYS A 142 7.81 -4.29 14.41
CA LYS A 142 7.12 -3.52 15.45
C LYS A 142 6.11 -4.43 16.16
N GLY A 143 6.19 -4.54 17.47
CA GLY A 143 5.16 -5.19 18.29
C GLY A 143 4.57 -4.19 19.27
N TYR A 144 3.27 -4.28 19.56
CA TYR A 144 2.64 -3.41 20.56
C TYR A 144 1.51 -4.10 21.32
N VAL A 145 1.28 -3.62 22.54
CA VAL A 145 0.08 -3.88 23.35
C VAL A 145 -0.45 -2.54 23.85
N GLY A 146 -1.75 -2.43 24.10
CA GLY A 146 -2.36 -1.15 24.47
C GLY A 146 -3.79 -1.25 24.98
N LEU A 147 -4.31 -0.11 25.40
CA LEU A 147 -5.71 0.07 25.80
C LEU A 147 -6.35 1.12 24.90
N GLY A 148 -7.53 0.79 24.38
CA GLY A 148 -8.36 1.65 23.56
C GLY A 148 -9.64 2.07 24.27
N TYR A 149 -10.17 3.23 23.89
CA TYR A 149 -11.51 3.68 24.24
C TYR A 149 -12.30 3.94 22.95
N ARG A 150 -13.48 3.33 22.86
CA ARG A 150 -14.34 3.35 21.68
C ARG A 150 -15.43 4.42 21.80
N PHE A 151 -15.48 5.29 20.80
CA PHE A 151 -16.58 6.24 20.57
C PHE A 151 -17.52 5.67 19.49
N SER A 152 -18.47 6.46 18.99
CA SER A 152 -19.38 6.04 17.91
C SER A 152 -18.61 5.68 16.63
N ASP A 153 -17.80 6.63 16.14
CA ASP A 153 -17.24 6.60 14.77
C ASP A 153 -15.70 6.50 14.75
N LEU A 154 -15.07 6.42 15.93
CA LEU A 154 -13.63 6.26 16.09
C LEU A 154 -13.28 5.57 17.41
N SER A 155 -12.06 5.06 17.51
CA SER A 155 -11.44 4.65 18.78
C SER A 155 -10.09 5.33 18.95
N VAL A 156 -9.76 5.72 20.18
CA VAL A 156 -8.47 6.31 20.55
C VAL A 156 -7.82 5.43 21.60
N GLY A 157 -6.51 5.22 21.54
CA GLY A 157 -5.83 4.43 22.57
C GLY A 157 -4.36 4.75 22.77
N LEU A 158 -3.85 4.24 23.89
CA LEU A 158 -2.45 4.29 24.28
C LEU A 158 -1.83 2.92 24.03
N THR A 159 -0.66 2.88 23.38
CA THR A 159 0.14 1.68 23.20
C THR A 159 1.46 1.77 23.93
N TYR A 160 1.97 0.63 24.38
CA TYR A 160 3.38 0.40 24.64
C TYR A 160 3.91 -0.48 23.51
N SER A 161 4.82 0.05 22.70
CA SER A 161 5.37 -0.60 21.52
C SER A 161 6.86 -0.85 21.68
N ARG A 162 7.37 -1.89 21.02
CA ARG A 162 8.80 -2.05 20.70
C ARG A 162 8.97 -2.08 19.19
N ILE A 163 9.89 -1.27 18.69
CA ILE A 163 10.29 -1.24 17.28
C ILE A 163 11.78 -1.51 17.16
N ARG A 164 12.16 -2.38 16.21
CA ARG A 164 13.55 -2.75 15.95
C ARG A 164 13.82 -2.84 14.46
N PHE A 165 14.79 -2.07 13.97
CA PHE A 165 15.38 -2.23 12.65
C PHE A 165 16.53 -3.24 12.70
N THR A 166 16.71 -4.01 11.63
CA THR A 166 17.69 -5.11 11.58
C THR A 166 19.10 -4.56 11.41
N GLY A 167 19.97 -4.77 12.40
CA GLY A 167 21.35 -4.27 12.39
C GLY A 167 21.42 -2.74 12.51
N SER A 168 20.62 -2.16 13.40
CA SER A 168 20.42 -0.71 13.57
C SER A 168 20.45 -0.30 15.04
N VAL A 169 20.75 0.98 15.31
CA VAL A 169 20.58 1.63 16.63
C VAL A 169 19.13 2.01 16.96
N ILE A 170 18.18 1.86 16.02
CA ILE A 170 16.74 1.89 16.32
C ILE A 170 16.33 0.50 16.81
N ASP A 171 16.51 0.27 18.12
CA ASP A 171 15.89 -0.81 18.89
C ASP A 171 15.38 -0.23 20.22
N GLY A 172 14.10 0.16 20.24
CA GLY A 172 13.53 0.96 21.31
C GLY A 172 12.13 0.51 21.71
N SER A 173 11.80 0.70 22.98
CA SER A 173 10.43 0.54 23.49
C SER A 173 9.91 1.88 24.02
N GLN A 174 8.69 2.25 23.65
CA GLN A 174 8.12 3.57 23.90
C GLN A 174 6.60 3.51 24.06
N PHE A 175 6.03 4.57 24.62
CA PHE A 175 4.59 4.82 24.52
C PHE A 175 4.25 5.47 23.18
N GLY A 176 3.11 5.08 22.64
CA GLY A 176 2.51 5.67 21.45
C GLY A 176 1.02 5.92 21.64
N LEU A 177 0.44 6.68 20.72
CA LEU A 177 -1.00 6.90 20.62
C LEU A 177 -1.49 6.30 19.31
N TYR A 178 -2.73 5.83 19.27
CA TYR A 178 -3.41 5.52 18.02
C TYR A 178 -4.82 6.11 17.99
N VAL A 179 -5.28 6.42 16.78
CA VAL A 179 -6.66 6.75 16.45
C VAL A 179 -7.06 5.86 15.28
N GLN A 180 -8.19 5.19 15.38
CA GLN A 180 -8.71 4.36 14.29
C GLN A 180 -10.17 4.68 14.00
N ALA A 181 -10.53 4.68 12.72
CA ALA A 181 -11.91 4.84 12.25
C ALA A 181 -12.32 3.57 11.49
N PRO A 182 -13.49 2.97 11.77
CA PRO A 182 -14.02 1.87 10.97
C PRO A 182 -14.47 2.38 9.60
N PHE A 183 -14.36 1.52 8.59
CA PHE A 183 -14.99 1.75 7.29
C PHE A 183 -15.69 0.46 6.82
N SER A 184 -16.72 0.60 6.00
CA SER A 184 -17.48 -0.50 5.41
C SER A 184 -17.59 -0.33 3.90
N TYR A 185 -17.56 -1.42 3.16
CA TYR A 185 -17.62 -1.42 1.70
C TYR A 185 -18.30 -2.70 1.20
N ALA A 186 -19.15 -2.56 0.18
CA ALA A 186 -19.83 -3.69 -0.43
C ALA A 186 -18.87 -4.47 -1.34
N VAL A 187 -18.77 -5.79 -1.15
CA VAL A 187 -17.99 -6.67 -2.05
C VAL A 187 -18.84 -7.80 -2.59
N GLY A 188 -18.91 -7.91 -3.91
CA GLY A 188 -19.44 -9.08 -4.58
C GLY A 188 -18.43 -10.23 -4.61
N PRO A 189 -18.90 -11.47 -4.88
CA PRO A 189 -18.05 -12.57 -5.31
C PRO A 189 -17.22 -12.20 -6.54
N TYR A 190 -15.99 -12.74 -6.65
CA TYR A 190 -15.14 -12.48 -7.82
C TYR A 190 -15.68 -13.15 -9.10
N GLU A 191 -16.50 -14.20 -8.96
CA GLU A 191 -17.23 -14.84 -10.08
C GLU A 191 -18.26 -13.95 -10.76
N ASP A 192 -18.70 -12.88 -10.12
CA ASP A 192 -19.64 -11.91 -10.70
C ASP A 192 -18.94 -10.77 -11.45
N ALA A 193 -17.60 -10.74 -11.45
CA ALA A 193 -16.84 -9.80 -12.28
C ALA A 193 -17.24 -9.93 -13.77
N GLY A 194 -17.67 -8.81 -14.37
CA GLY A 194 -18.15 -8.76 -15.74
C GLY A 194 -19.64 -9.09 -15.92
N ARG A 195 -20.37 -9.45 -14.85
CA ARG A 195 -21.83 -9.70 -14.91
C ARG A 195 -22.62 -8.43 -14.57
N SER A 196 -23.66 -8.15 -15.37
CA SER A 196 -24.80 -7.33 -14.95
C SER A 196 -25.70 -8.18 -14.05
N VAL A 197 -26.00 -7.68 -12.85
CA VAL A 197 -27.05 -8.24 -11.99
C VAL A 197 -28.17 -7.21 -11.88
N SER A 198 -29.42 -7.64 -12.08
CA SER A 198 -30.58 -6.78 -11.89
C SER A 198 -30.73 -6.43 -10.40
N ALA A 199 -30.24 -5.26 -10.00
CA ALA A 199 -30.40 -4.79 -8.64
C ALA A 199 -31.82 -4.24 -8.45
N SER A 200 -32.58 -4.86 -7.54
CA SER A 200 -33.74 -4.18 -6.95
C SER A 200 -33.20 -2.97 -6.17
N PRO A 201 -33.81 -1.78 -6.29
CA PRO A 201 -33.25 -0.57 -5.68
C PRO A 201 -33.14 -0.72 -4.17
N ALA A 202 -31.92 -0.86 -3.68
CA ALA A 202 -31.61 -0.58 -2.28
C ALA A 202 -32.10 0.84 -1.97
N SER A 203 -32.83 0.99 -0.86
CA SER A 203 -33.53 2.21 -0.44
C SER A 203 -32.71 3.48 -0.71
N GLY A 204 -33.36 4.53 -1.23
CA GLY A 204 -32.77 5.70 -1.91
C GLY A 204 -31.76 6.60 -1.17
N ALA A 205 -31.16 6.14 -0.07
CA ALA A 205 -30.04 6.80 0.61
C ALA A 205 -28.74 6.86 -0.23
N ALA A 206 -28.55 5.94 -1.18
CA ALA A 206 -27.35 5.89 -2.03
C ALA A 206 -27.20 7.11 -2.96
N ALA A 207 -28.30 7.76 -3.36
CA ALA A 207 -28.27 8.96 -4.20
C ALA A 207 -27.83 10.23 -3.43
N SER A 208 -27.88 10.20 -2.10
CA SER A 208 -27.47 11.31 -1.22
C SER A 208 -26.07 11.15 -0.61
N ASP A 209 -25.40 10.01 -0.80
CA ASP A 209 -24.07 9.77 -0.24
C ASP A 209 -23.01 10.60 -0.98
N PRO A 210 -22.30 11.52 -0.30
CA PRO A 210 -21.19 12.27 -0.89
C PRO A 210 -20.11 11.37 -1.51
N SER A 211 -19.92 10.15 -0.99
CA SER A 211 -18.90 9.18 -1.42
C SER A 211 -19.01 8.75 -2.89
N VAL A 212 -20.18 8.91 -3.50
CA VAL A 212 -20.39 8.76 -4.95
C VAL A 212 -19.40 9.63 -5.75
N ASN A 213 -18.99 10.78 -5.21
CA ASN A 213 -18.05 11.70 -5.86
C ASN A 213 -16.57 11.32 -5.75
N ASN A 214 -16.22 10.20 -5.11
CA ASN A 214 -14.84 9.82 -4.86
C ASN A 214 -14.01 9.74 -6.17
N THR A 215 -12.80 10.30 -6.14
CA THR A 215 -11.89 10.29 -7.29
C THR A 215 -10.52 9.72 -6.96
N VAL A 216 -9.88 9.12 -7.97
CA VAL A 216 -8.46 8.74 -7.95
C VAL A 216 -7.77 9.51 -9.07
N SER A 217 -6.65 10.17 -8.79
CA SER A 217 -5.83 10.83 -9.80
C SER A 217 -4.42 10.27 -9.86
N PHE A 218 -3.87 10.19 -11.08
CA PHE A 218 -2.48 9.86 -11.35
C PHE A 218 -1.90 10.89 -12.30
N GLY A 219 -0.69 11.37 -12.02
CA GLY A 219 -0.13 12.49 -12.75
C GLY A 219 1.38 12.66 -12.65
N LEU A 220 1.84 13.79 -13.16
CA LEU A 220 3.21 14.26 -13.07
C LEU A 220 3.22 15.62 -12.36
N ASP A 221 4.10 15.79 -11.40
CA ASP A 221 4.30 17.05 -10.67
C ASP A 221 5.78 17.45 -10.69
N ASN A 222 6.07 18.74 -10.52
CA ASN A 222 7.40 19.32 -10.70
C ASN A 222 7.72 20.25 -9.52
N ILE A 223 8.61 19.81 -8.62
CA ILE A 223 9.09 20.64 -7.51
C ILE A 223 10.16 21.60 -8.03
N ILE A 224 9.81 22.89 -8.10
CA ILE A 224 10.70 24.00 -8.46
C ILE A 224 11.17 24.66 -7.15
N GLN A 225 12.44 24.46 -6.80
CA GLN A 225 12.98 24.89 -5.51
C GLN A 225 13.24 26.39 -5.44
N ILE A 226 12.77 27.04 -4.37
CA ILE A 226 12.98 28.47 -4.07
C ILE A 226 14.13 28.60 -3.07
N HIS A 227 15.18 29.33 -3.44
CA HIS A 227 16.40 29.53 -2.62
C HIS A 227 16.92 28.23 -1.94
N PRO A 228 17.10 27.12 -2.69
CA PRO A 228 17.50 25.83 -2.12
C PRO A 228 18.82 25.93 -1.36
N LYS A 229 18.84 25.47 -0.10
CA LYS A 229 20.08 25.34 0.70
C LYS A 229 20.76 23.99 0.51
N GLY A 230 19.98 22.90 0.44
CA GLY A 230 20.48 21.54 0.15
C GLY A 230 21.27 21.46 -1.16
N THR A 231 22.13 20.45 -1.28
CA THR A 231 23.07 20.33 -2.41
C THR A 231 22.40 20.10 -3.76
N SER A 232 21.16 19.59 -3.81
CA SER A 232 20.40 19.53 -5.06
C SER A 232 19.78 20.88 -5.40
N LYS A 233 20.08 21.40 -6.59
CA LYS A 233 19.50 22.64 -7.14
C LYS A 233 18.56 22.37 -8.33
N GLN A 234 18.33 21.11 -8.67
CA GLN A 234 17.54 20.70 -9.82
C GLN A 234 16.04 20.77 -9.52
N VAL A 235 15.22 20.90 -10.56
CA VAL A 235 13.78 20.61 -10.50
C VAL A 235 13.62 19.12 -10.24
N VAL A 236 12.79 18.73 -9.28
CA VAL A 236 12.49 17.31 -9.02
C VAL A 236 11.19 16.95 -9.72
N ASN A 237 11.26 16.06 -10.70
CA ASN A 237 10.08 15.58 -11.43
C ASN A 237 9.53 14.34 -10.72
N LEU A 238 8.23 14.35 -10.44
CA LEU A 238 7.51 13.37 -9.64
C LEU A 238 6.47 12.63 -10.50
N VAL A 239 6.21 11.37 -10.17
CA VAL A 239 4.91 10.73 -10.45
C VAL A 239 4.04 10.90 -9.21
N ASP A 240 2.79 11.31 -9.38
CA ASP A 240 1.81 11.49 -8.31
C ASP A 240 0.70 10.41 -8.34
N ALA A 241 0.15 10.13 -7.16
CA ALA A 241 -1.10 9.43 -6.97
C ALA A 241 -1.86 10.05 -5.80
N GLN A 242 -3.15 10.37 -5.97
CA GLN A 242 -4.01 10.93 -4.92
C GLN A 242 -5.40 10.30 -5.00
N TYR A 243 -5.96 9.97 -3.84
CA TYR A 243 -7.35 9.57 -3.65
C TYR A 243 -8.10 10.65 -2.88
N ASN A 244 -9.31 10.98 -3.32
CA ASN A 244 -10.19 11.95 -2.69
C ASN A 244 -11.48 11.25 -2.26
N HIS A 245 -11.77 11.28 -0.97
CA HIS A 245 -13.03 10.81 -0.40
C HIS A 245 -13.93 12.00 -0.07
N PHE A 246 -15.04 12.15 -0.80
CA PHE A 246 -15.99 13.24 -0.57
C PHE A 246 -16.83 12.95 0.69
N VAL A 247 -16.83 13.92 1.61
CA VAL A 247 -17.61 13.92 2.86
C VAL A 247 -18.80 14.88 2.80
N THR A 248 -18.78 15.82 1.85
CA THR A 248 -19.94 16.57 1.36
C THR A 248 -19.83 16.67 -0.17
N PRO A 249 -20.83 17.16 -0.92
CA PRO A 249 -20.73 17.28 -2.39
C PRO A 249 -19.54 18.14 -2.88
N HIS A 250 -19.01 19.00 -2.01
CA HIS A 250 -17.91 19.94 -2.30
C HIS A 250 -16.64 19.62 -1.48
N THR A 251 -16.78 19.16 -0.23
CA THR A 251 -15.65 18.93 0.68
C THR A 251 -15.20 17.47 0.62
N TYR A 252 -13.89 17.26 0.48
CA TYR A 252 -13.28 15.93 0.48
C TYR A 252 -12.10 15.83 1.46
N LEU A 253 -11.93 14.65 2.03
CA LEU A 253 -10.66 14.21 2.59
C LEU A 253 -9.77 13.72 1.46
N LEU A 254 -8.46 13.94 1.55
CA LEU A 254 -7.50 13.43 0.58
C LEU A 254 -6.40 12.61 1.25
N PHE A 255 -5.92 11.61 0.52
CA PHE A 255 -4.69 10.89 0.82
C PHE A 255 -3.91 10.69 -0.47
N GLY A 256 -2.61 10.91 -0.46
CA GLY A 256 -1.79 10.77 -1.66
C GLY A 256 -0.31 10.67 -1.35
N GLY A 257 0.46 10.44 -2.42
CA GLY A 257 1.90 10.41 -2.36
C GLY A 257 2.52 10.71 -3.72
N SER A 258 3.83 10.91 -3.72
CA SER A 258 4.59 11.16 -4.93
C SER A 258 6.00 10.60 -4.82
N VAL A 259 6.54 10.13 -5.95
CA VAL A 259 7.91 9.60 -6.03
C VAL A 259 8.67 10.29 -7.16
N GLY A 260 9.86 10.79 -6.84
CA GLY A 260 10.76 11.41 -7.80
C GLY A 260 11.40 10.40 -8.74
N TYR A 261 11.31 10.67 -10.04
CA TYR A 261 11.95 9.87 -11.10
C TYR A 261 13.11 10.62 -11.78
N HIS A 262 13.13 11.96 -11.73
CA HIS A 262 14.21 12.78 -12.31
C HIS A 262 14.54 13.98 -11.41
N GLY A 263 15.76 14.53 -11.54
CA GLY A 263 16.33 15.57 -10.67
C GLY A 263 16.74 15.09 -9.27
N LEU A 264 15.87 14.32 -8.60
CA LEU A 264 16.17 13.64 -7.34
C LEU A 264 15.40 12.32 -7.27
N ALA A 265 15.86 11.32 -8.03
CA ALA A 265 15.23 10.00 -8.08
C ALA A 265 15.20 9.36 -6.67
N GLY A 266 14.06 8.80 -6.28
CA GLY A 266 13.83 8.29 -4.92
C GLY A 266 13.46 9.35 -3.88
N TYR A 267 13.36 10.65 -4.24
CA TYR A 267 12.58 11.60 -3.44
C TYR A 267 11.17 11.04 -3.24
N ASN A 268 10.64 11.14 -2.03
CA ASN A 268 9.36 10.59 -1.68
C ASN A 268 8.57 11.56 -0.80
N GLN A 269 7.24 11.53 -0.92
CA GLN A 269 6.34 12.22 -0.03
C GLN A 269 5.01 11.45 0.09
N VAL A 270 4.42 11.47 1.28
CA VAL A 270 3.05 11.00 1.54
C VAL A 270 2.32 12.07 2.34
N PHE A 271 1.05 12.31 2.04
CA PHE A 271 0.28 13.40 2.62
C PHE A 271 -1.20 13.06 2.74
N GLY A 272 -1.82 13.56 3.81
CA GLY A 272 -3.26 13.56 4.02
C GLY A 272 -3.77 14.99 4.18
N GLY A 273 -5.07 15.22 4.02
CA GLY A 273 -5.60 16.57 4.20
C GLY A 273 -7.06 16.73 3.83
N VAL A 274 -7.43 17.98 3.58
CA VAL A 274 -8.79 18.37 3.19
C VAL A 274 -8.76 19.21 1.92
N GLY A 275 -9.81 19.13 1.13
CA GLY A 275 -10.02 19.98 -0.03
C GLY A 275 -11.47 20.33 -0.25
N TYR A 276 -11.67 21.36 -1.07
CA TYR A 276 -12.94 21.90 -1.48
C TYR A 276 -12.98 22.02 -3.01
N ARG A 277 -14.00 21.43 -3.62
CA ARG A 277 -14.28 21.45 -5.05
C ARG A 277 -15.39 22.45 -5.36
N GLN A 278 -15.07 23.49 -6.11
CA GLN A 278 -16.04 24.37 -6.74
C GLN A 278 -16.34 23.84 -8.16
N VAL A 279 -17.59 23.48 -8.42
CA VAL A 279 -18.06 23.13 -9.77
C VAL A 279 -18.49 24.40 -10.47
N HIS A 280 -17.97 24.65 -11.67
CA HIS A 280 -18.32 25.81 -12.51
C HIS A 280 -19.29 25.42 -13.62
N THR A 281 -19.09 24.25 -14.22
CA THR A 281 -19.99 23.62 -15.20
C THR A 281 -19.98 22.10 -14.99
N SER A 282 -20.85 21.36 -15.68
CA SER A 282 -20.84 19.89 -15.65
C SER A 282 -19.50 19.26 -16.08
N ARG A 283 -18.63 20.01 -16.78
CA ARG A 283 -17.31 19.55 -17.22
C ARG A 283 -16.13 20.31 -16.63
N LEU A 284 -16.33 21.41 -15.93
CA LEU A 284 -15.26 22.25 -15.41
C LEU A 284 -15.41 22.46 -13.90
N SER A 285 -14.38 22.11 -13.14
CA SER A 285 -14.31 22.37 -11.70
C SER A 285 -12.93 22.85 -11.28
N SER A 286 -12.84 23.56 -10.17
CA SER A 286 -11.58 23.91 -9.52
C SER A 286 -11.56 23.39 -8.09
N ASN A 287 -10.42 22.89 -7.63
CA ASN A 287 -10.24 22.38 -6.28
C ASN A 287 -9.12 23.14 -5.57
N VAL A 288 -9.40 23.60 -4.35
CA VAL A 288 -8.39 24.07 -3.40
C VAL A 288 -8.22 23.01 -2.33
N GLN A 289 -6.99 22.63 -2.03
CA GLN A 289 -6.69 21.68 -0.96
C GLN A 289 -5.54 22.14 -0.08
N LEU A 290 -5.57 21.73 1.19
CA LEU A 290 -4.47 21.84 2.14
C LEU A 290 -4.11 20.46 2.63
N ALA A 291 -2.90 20.03 2.31
CA ALA A 291 -2.35 18.75 2.75
C ALA A 291 -1.20 18.94 3.76
N VAL A 292 -1.08 17.99 4.67
CA VAL A 292 0.01 17.86 5.64
C VAL A 292 0.55 16.44 5.55
N GLY A 293 1.86 16.28 5.60
CA GLY A 293 2.48 14.99 5.36
C GLY A 293 3.94 14.92 5.76
N SER A 294 4.59 13.84 5.32
CA SER A 294 6.02 13.66 5.45
C SER A 294 6.65 13.43 4.08
N GLY A 295 7.88 13.89 3.89
CA GLY A 295 8.65 13.58 2.69
C GLY A 295 10.04 14.20 2.69
N GLY A 296 10.77 13.95 1.62
CA GLY A 296 12.17 14.33 1.47
C GLY A 296 12.97 13.31 0.66
N TYR A 297 14.27 13.27 0.95
CA TYR A 297 15.18 12.26 0.42
C TYR A 297 16.27 12.01 1.47
N ALA A 298 17.19 12.97 1.54
CA ALA A 298 18.19 13.13 2.58
C ALA A 298 18.35 14.65 2.76
N PRO A 299 18.25 15.20 3.98
CA PRO A 299 18.36 16.63 4.25
C PRO A 299 19.57 17.33 3.61
N GLU A 300 20.70 16.64 3.41
CA GLU A 300 21.85 17.18 2.67
C GLU A 300 21.58 17.50 1.19
N LYS A 301 20.60 16.83 0.56
CA LYS A 301 20.19 17.02 -0.84
C LYS A 301 19.06 18.04 -0.93
N ILE A 302 18.02 17.86 -0.11
CA ILE A 302 16.86 18.74 -0.01
C ILE A 302 16.44 18.84 1.46
N ASP A 303 16.65 20.02 2.05
CA ASP A 303 16.48 20.22 3.49
C ASP A 303 15.00 20.29 3.89
N THR A 304 14.47 19.13 4.25
CA THR A 304 13.13 18.92 4.80
C THR A 304 13.13 18.81 6.32
N GLY A 305 14.30 18.98 6.98
CA GLY A 305 14.47 18.80 8.41
C GLY A 305 14.02 17.41 8.88
N PRO A 306 13.10 17.31 9.85
CA PRO A 306 12.51 16.04 10.26
C PRO A 306 11.63 15.36 9.22
N GLY A 307 11.13 16.07 8.21
CA GLY A 307 10.28 15.52 7.15
C GLY A 307 8.87 16.11 7.04
N LEU A 308 8.36 16.84 8.05
CA LEU A 308 7.04 17.50 7.96
C LEU A 308 6.96 18.42 6.73
N LEU A 309 5.96 18.17 5.89
CA LEU A 309 5.58 18.99 4.74
C LEU A 309 4.18 19.57 4.93
N ILE A 310 3.99 20.82 4.49
CA ILE A 310 2.69 21.46 4.32
C ILE A 310 2.55 21.85 2.85
N TYR A 311 1.40 21.52 2.27
CA TYR A 311 1.17 21.60 0.83
C TYR A 311 -0.24 22.12 0.49
N PRO A 312 -0.46 23.44 0.51
CA PRO A 312 -1.54 24.07 -0.23
C PRO A 312 -1.38 23.86 -1.75
N LYS A 313 -2.44 23.40 -2.41
CA LYS A 313 -2.50 23.19 -3.87
C LYS A 313 -3.84 23.67 -4.43
N LEU A 314 -3.78 24.36 -5.56
CA LEU A 314 -4.92 24.71 -6.42
C LEU A 314 -4.89 23.82 -7.65
N SER A 315 -6.05 23.38 -8.13
CA SER A 315 -6.17 22.66 -9.40
C SER A 315 -7.45 23.06 -10.15
N THR A 316 -7.45 22.88 -11.46
CA THR A 316 -8.64 22.99 -12.31
C THR A 316 -8.73 21.75 -13.18
N GLU A 317 -9.88 21.10 -13.17
CA GLU A 317 -10.18 19.85 -13.88
C GLU A 317 -11.16 20.08 -15.02
N TYR A 318 -10.83 19.58 -16.21
CA TYR A 318 -11.74 19.43 -17.34
C TYR A 318 -12.13 17.97 -17.54
N ARG A 319 -13.40 17.62 -17.30
CA ARG A 319 -13.98 16.30 -17.57
C ARG A 319 -14.31 16.17 -19.05
N PHE A 320 -13.52 15.36 -19.76
CA PHE A 320 -13.74 15.03 -21.16
C PHE A 320 -14.70 13.83 -21.34
N SER A 321 -15.00 13.10 -20.27
CA SER A 321 -16.02 12.06 -20.20
C SER A 321 -16.61 11.99 -18.78
N ASP A 322 -17.67 11.20 -18.59
CA ASP A 322 -18.27 11.01 -17.26
C ASP A 322 -17.32 10.28 -16.29
N THR A 323 -16.40 9.47 -16.82
CA THR A 323 -15.46 8.66 -16.03
C THR A 323 -14.07 9.30 -15.88
N PHE A 324 -13.66 10.16 -16.81
CA PHE A 324 -12.31 10.73 -16.85
C PHE A 324 -12.28 12.24 -17.08
N GLY A 325 -11.40 12.91 -16.32
CA GLY A 325 -11.01 14.30 -16.52
C GLY A 325 -9.49 14.50 -16.52
N LEU A 326 -9.05 15.66 -17.00
CA LEU A 326 -7.67 16.10 -16.96
C LEU A 326 -7.58 17.32 -16.05
N ALA A 327 -6.74 17.24 -15.02
CA ALA A 327 -6.49 18.33 -14.08
C ALA A 327 -5.11 18.96 -14.33
N LEU A 328 -5.05 20.29 -14.27
CA LEU A 328 -3.81 21.04 -14.11
C LEU A 328 -3.75 21.60 -12.69
N SER A 329 -2.58 21.61 -12.07
CA SER A 329 -2.40 22.07 -10.70
C SER A 329 -1.16 22.92 -10.48
N ALA A 330 -1.25 23.83 -9.53
CA ALA A 330 -0.16 24.63 -9.01
C ALA A 330 -0.23 24.66 -7.48
N GLY A 331 0.90 24.61 -6.80
CA GLY A 331 0.93 24.59 -5.35
C GLY A 331 2.21 25.14 -4.74
N TYR A 332 2.23 25.19 -3.41
CA TYR A 332 3.39 25.64 -2.65
C TYR A 332 3.74 24.60 -1.60
N LEU A 333 4.82 23.87 -1.83
CA LEU A 333 5.28 22.79 -0.95
C LEU A 333 6.40 23.32 -0.06
N TYR A 334 6.21 23.29 1.26
CA TYR A 334 7.24 23.72 2.20
C TYR A 334 7.41 22.79 3.40
N ALA A 335 8.65 22.71 3.89
CA ALA A 335 9.00 22.00 5.11
C ALA A 335 9.13 23.00 6.28
N PRO A 336 8.16 23.14 7.20
CA PRO A 336 8.21 24.18 8.24
C PRO A 336 9.43 24.07 9.17
N ARG A 337 9.93 22.84 9.36
CA ARG A 337 11.09 22.51 10.22
C ARG A 337 12.40 22.30 9.44
N GLY A 338 12.42 22.62 8.14
CA GLY A 338 13.62 22.66 7.30
C GLY A 338 13.63 23.92 6.43
N SER A 339 14.64 24.07 5.56
CA SER A 339 14.74 25.21 4.65
C SER A 339 13.98 25.07 3.33
N SER A 340 13.50 23.87 2.96
CA SER A 340 12.91 23.62 1.64
C SER A 340 11.60 24.40 1.46
N ARG A 341 11.55 25.24 0.42
CA ARG A 341 10.40 26.03 -0.05
C ARG A 341 10.32 25.84 -1.55
N ASN A 342 9.15 25.50 -2.10
CA ASN A 342 9.04 25.12 -3.51
C ASN A 342 7.70 25.56 -4.10
N VAL A 343 7.71 25.93 -5.38
CA VAL A 343 6.50 25.94 -6.22
C VAL A 343 6.34 24.54 -6.80
N THR A 344 5.11 24.05 -6.91
CA THR A 344 4.79 22.82 -7.64
C THR A 344 3.92 23.15 -8.85
N LEU A 345 4.12 22.42 -9.95
CA LEU A 345 3.34 22.51 -11.18
C LEU A 345 3.12 21.11 -11.74
N GLY A 346 1.86 20.69 -11.86
CA GLY A 346 1.53 19.32 -12.22
C GLY A 346 0.31 19.16 -13.12
N ALA A 347 0.20 18.00 -13.73
CA ALA A 347 -0.91 17.58 -14.57
C ALA A 347 -1.28 16.12 -14.28
N SER A 348 -2.56 15.86 -14.02
CA SER A 348 -3.03 14.55 -13.57
C SER A 348 -4.29 14.11 -14.35
N LEU A 349 -4.36 12.83 -14.71
CA LEU A 349 -5.59 12.18 -15.15
C LEU A 349 -6.42 11.84 -13.90
N VAL A 350 -7.68 12.28 -13.88
CA VAL A 350 -8.64 12.05 -12.80
C VAL A 350 -9.65 10.99 -13.24
N TYR A 351 -9.79 9.94 -12.44
CA TYR A 351 -10.80 8.89 -12.58
C TYR A 351 -11.92 9.10 -11.56
N HIS A 352 -13.17 9.14 -12.04
CA HIS A 352 -14.39 9.23 -11.23
C HIS A 352 -14.99 7.83 -11.09
N GLY A 353 -15.15 7.36 -9.85
CA GLY A 353 -15.53 5.97 -9.57
C GLY A 353 -16.94 5.59 -10.04
N THR A 354 -17.88 6.54 -10.03
CA THR A 354 -19.26 6.35 -10.48
C THR A 354 -19.60 7.28 -11.65
N PRO A 355 -20.26 6.81 -12.72
CA PRO A 355 -20.80 7.69 -13.75
C PRO A 355 -21.98 8.48 -13.18
N ASN A 356 -21.78 9.80 -12.99
CA ASN A 356 -22.75 10.84 -12.61
C ASN A 356 -23.86 10.43 -11.61
N GLY A 357 -23.85 11.06 -10.43
CA GLY A 357 -25.02 11.11 -9.54
C GLY A 357 -26.19 11.83 -10.23
N GLY A 358 -26.99 11.08 -10.99
CA GLY A 358 -28.20 11.56 -11.64
C GLY A 358 -29.30 11.82 -10.62
N SER A 359 -30.09 12.85 -10.86
CA SER A 359 -31.26 13.19 -10.04
C SER A 359 -32.22 11.98 -9.91
N PRO A 360 -32.89 11.82 -8.76
CA PRO A 360 -33.88 10.76 -8.59
C PRO A 360 -35.08 11.00 -9.51
N GLY A 361 -35.21 10.17 -10.55
CA GLY A 361 -36.32 10.19 -11.49
C GLY A 361 -36.50 8.81 -12.12
N ASP A 362 -37.56 8.12 -11.69
CA ASP A 362 -38.20 6.91 -12.24
C ASP A 362 -37.45 6.18 -13.37
N SER A 363 -36.32 5.59 -13.02
CA SER A 363 -35.59 4.64 -13.87
C SER A 363 -35.84 3.22 -13.35
N PRO A 364 -36.22 2.25 -14.21
CA PRO A 364 -36.42 0.87 -13.80
C PRO A 364 -35.11 0.24 -13.31
N ALA A 365 -35.20 -0.94 -12.69
CA ALA A 365 -34.11 -1.68 -12.05
C ALA A 365 -32.76 -1.48 -12.76
N ARG A 366 -31.86 -0.72 -12.13
CA ARG A 366 -30.55 -0.38 -12.69
C ARG A 366 -29.73 -1.66 -12.74
N GLU A 367 -29.33 -2.10 -13.93
CA GLU A 367 -28.35 -3.18 -14.06
C GLU A 367 -27.08 -2.73 -13.36
N MET A 368 -26.74 -3.40 -12.25
CA MET A 368 -25.53 -3.14 -11.49
C MET A 368 -24.48 -4.10 -12.03
N SER A 369 -23.47 -3.54 -12.70
CA SER A 369 -22.36 -4.34 -13.24
C SER A 369 -21.28 -4.47 -12.17
N TYR A 370 -20.78 -5.70 -11.95
CA TYR A 370 -19.72 -5.93 -10.98
C TYR A 370 -18.36 -5.93 -11.68
N ARG A 371 -17.41 -5.14 -11.16
CA ARG A 371 -16.05 -5.07 -11.68
C ARG A 371 -15.10 -5.87 -10.78
N GLY A 372 -14.29 -6.75 -11.38
CA GLY A 372 -13.34 -7.58 -10.65
C GLY A 372 -12.10 -6.81 -10.20
N HIS A 373 -11.68 -7.05 -8.97
CA HIS A 373 -10.46 -6.52 -8.39
C HIS A 373 -9.65 -7.64 -7.71
N ARG A 374 -8.33 -7.47 -7.67
CA ARG A 374 -7.44 -8.30 -6.86
C ARG A 374 -6.49 -7.43 -6.03
N PHE A 375 -6.31 -7.80 -4.77
CA PHE A 375 -5.29 -7.23 -3.90
C PHE A 375 -4.26 -8.31 -3.57
N HIS A 376 -3.02 -8.13 -4.02
CA HIS A 376 -1.91 -9.05 -3.82
C HIS A 376 -1.00 -8.52 -2.72
N THR A 377 -0.52 -9.40 -1.85
CA THR A 377 0.60 -9.14 -0.94
C THR A 377 1.60 -10.27 -1.07
N PHE A 378 2.84 -9.95 -1.45
CA PHE A 378 3.85 -10.94 -1.80
C PHE A 378 5.26 -10.52 -1.41
N LEU A 379 6.10 -11.51 -1.16
CA LEU A 379 7.54 -11.33 -1.01
C LEU A 379 8.19 -11.57 -2.37
N GLN A 380 9.02 -10.64 -2.81
CA GLN A 380 9.76 -10.72 -4.08
C GLN A 380 11.26 -10.74 -3.79
N THR A 381 11.96 -11.75 -4.33
CA THR A 381 13.43 -11.81 -4.32
C THR A 381 13.93 -11.53 -5.73
N GLY A 382 14.64 -10.42 -5.88
CA GLY A 382 15.48 -10.10 -7.03
C GLY A 382 16.82 -10.83 -6.96
N PHE A 383 17.31 -11.29 -8.11
CA PHE A 383 18.58 -11.98 -8.33
C PHE A 383 19.34 -11.30 -9.47
N ASN A 384 20.67 -11.34 -9.38
CA ASN A 384 21.59 -10.69 -10.32
C ASN A 384 21.24 -9.21 -10.49
N THR A 385 21.00 -8.53 -9.35
CA THR A 385 20.60 -7.13 -9.33
C THR A 385 21.81 -6.26 -9.62
N GLN A 386 21.80 -5.52 -10.72
CA GLN A 386 22.92 -4.71 -11.20
C GLN A 386 22.55 -3.22 -11.25
N VAL A 387 23.51 -2.37 -10.89
CA VAL A 387 23.41 -0.89 -10.94
C VAL A 387 24.65 -0.33 -11.65
N GLY A 388 24.49 0.08 -12.91
CA GLY A 388 25.62 0.30 -13.80
C GLY A 388 26.44 -0.98 -13.92
N ASP A 389 27.74 -0.89 -13.62
CA ASP A 389 28.68 -2.02 -13.64
C ASP A 389 28.82 -2.72 -12.26
N ARG A 390 28.03 -2.32 -11.25
CA ARG A 390 28.07 -2.89 -9.89
C ARG A 390 27.04 -4.00 -9.72
N ASP A 391 27.48 -5.17 -9.27
CA ASP A 391 26.59 -6.21 -8.78
C ASP A 391 26.16 -5.91 -7.32
N GLN A 392 24.87 -5.99 -7.07
CA GLN A 392 24.22 -5.88 -5.76
C GLN A 392 23.69 -7.25 -5.27
N GLY A 393 23.77 -8.30 -6.08
CA GLY A 393 23.34 -9.65 -5.73
C GLY A 393 21.83 -9.75 -5.55
N LYS A 394 21.38 -9.94 -4.30
CA LYS A 394 19.97 -10.23 -3.95
C LYS A 394 19.26 -9.00 -3.40
N LEU A 395 18.15 -8.62 -4.05
CA LEU A 395 17.24 -7.57 -3.60
C LEU A 395 15.99 -8.22 -2.98
N LYS A 396 15.67 -7.93 -1.72
CA LYS A 396 14.52 -8.54 -1.03
C LYS A 396 13.43 -7.49 -0.79
N LEU A 397 12.27 -7.68 -1.40
CA LEU A 397 11.15 -6.73 -1.40
C LEU A 397 9.89 -7.31 -0.76
N LEU A 398 9.19 -6.48 0.00
CA LEU A 398 7.77 -6.65 0.32
C LEU A 398 6.97 -5.86 -0.72
N SER A 399 6.01 -6.51 -1.35
CA SER A 399 5.27 -5.97 -2.50
C SER A 399 3.77 -6.04 -2.27
N VAL A 400 3.07 -4.99 -2.68
CA VAL A 400 1.61 -4.94 -2.82
C VAL A 400 1.25 -4.65 -4.27
N GLN A 401 0.20 -5.27 -4.79
CA GLN A 401 -0.32 -4.95 -6.13
C GLN A 401 -1.86 -4.94 -6.11
N ILE A 402 -2.47 -3.94 -6.74
CA ILE A 402 -3.91 -3.88 -7.00
C ILE A 402 -4.15 -4.06 -8.49
N ASP A 403 -4.94 -5.07 -8.85
CA ASP A 403 -5.40 -5.28 -10.22
C ASP A 403 -6.84 -4.78 -10.37
N ASN A 404 -7.07 -3.95 -11.37
CA ASN A 404 -8.40 -3.50 -11.77
C ASN A 404 -8.75 -4.15 -13.11
N LEU A 405 -9.64 -5.16 -13.13
CA LEU A 405 -10.02 -5.83 -14.37
C LEU A 405 -10.75 -4.83 -15.28
N LEU A 406 -10.28 -4.70 -16.51
CA LEU A 406 -10.98 -4.00 -17.60
C LEU A 406 -11.95 -4.96 -18.32
N ARG A 407 -11.56 -6.24 -18.42
CA ARG A 407 -12.28 -7.37 -18.99
C ARG A 407 -11.78 -8.65 -18.32
N ASP A 408 -12.46 -9.79 -18.51
CA ASP A 408 -12.11 -11.09 -17.92
C ASP A 408 -10.66 -11.54 -18.14
N ASN A 409 -10.03 -11.04 -19.21
CA ASN A 409 -8.68 -11.37 -19.65
C ASN A 409 -7.69 -10.19 -19.64
N LEU A 410 -8.10 -8.98 -19.21
CA LEU A 410 -7.29 -7.76 -19.29
C LEU A 410 -7.48 -6.91 -18.02
N TYR A 411 -6.39 -6.46 -17.40
CA TYR A 411 -6.40 -5.67 -16.17
C TYR A 411 -5.33 -4.59 -16.14
N ILE A 412 -5.54 -3.56 -15.31
CA ILE A 412 -4.55 -2.54 -14.96
C ILE A 412 -3.98 -2.88 -13.57
N PRO A 413 -2.75 -3.43 -13.49
CA PRO A 413 -2.01 -3.56 -12.24
C PRO A 413 -1.40 -2.23 -11.78
N ILE A 414 -1.43 -1.97 -10.48
CA ILE A 414 -0.65 -0.94 -9.79
C ILE A 414 0.12 -1.62 -8.67
N GLN A 415 1.46 -1.62 -8.74
CA GLN A 415 2.36 -2.27 -7.79
C GLN A 415 3.19 -1.24 -7.01
N GLY A 416 3.25 -1.38 -5.69
CA GLY A 416 4.23 -0.73 -4.83
C GLY A 416 5.14 -1.77 -4.17
N SER A 417 6.42 -1.48 -4.00
CA SER A 417 7.36 -2.43 -3.35
C SER A 417 8.48 -1.71 -2.60
N ILE A 418 8.84 -2.24 -1.43
CA ILE A 418 9.90 -1.70 -0.55
C ILE A 418 10.90 -2.80 -0.15
N ALA A 419 12.18 -2.46 -0.03
CA ALA A 419 13.19 -3.41 0.40
C ALA A 419 13.23 -3.60 1.93
N TYR A 420 13.22 -4.86 2.36
CA TYR A 420 13.46 -5.27 3.75
C TYR A 420 14.87 -5.88 3.96
N GLY A 421 15.72 -5.81 2.92
CA GLY A 421 17.13 -6.16 2.96
C GLY A 421 18.00 -5.03 2.39
N PRO A 422 19.33 -5.11 2.58
CA PRO A 422 20.22 -4.02 2.21
C PRO A 422 20.35 -3.88 0.69
N TYR A 423 20.47 -2.64 0.23
CA TYR A 423 20.65 -2.25 -1.15
C TYR A 423 21.85 -1.31 -1.30
N LEU A 424 22.84 -1.69 -2.11
CA LEU A 424 24.14 -1.00 -2.23
C LEU A 424 24.82 -0.77 -0.86
N GLY A 425 24.55 -1.66 0.09
CA GLY A 425 25.03 -1.59 1.47
C GLY A 425 24.29 -0.61 2.38
N TYR A 426 23.13 -0.07 1.97
CA TYR A 426 22.28 0.82 2.78
C TYR A 426 20.79 0.49 2.59
N PRO A 427 19.86 1.03 3.41
CA PRO A 427 18.43 0.71 3.31
C PRO A 427 17.65 1.69 2.41
N GLY A 428 16.39 1.36 2.09
CA GLY A 428 15.48 2.30 1.39
C GLY A 428 15.44 2.19 -0.13
N TYR A 429 15.73 1.03 -0.74
CA TYR A 429 15.25 0.78 -2.10
C TYR A 429 13.73 0.64 -2.09
N GLY A 430 13.05 1.38 -2.96
CA GLY A 430 11.61 1.26 -3.20
C GLY A 430 11.27 1.55 -4.67
N GLU A 431 10.07 1.15 -5.07
CA GLU A 431 9.57 1.29 -6.44
C GLU A 431 8.04 1.34 -6.50
N VAL A 432 7.51 2.08 -7.47
CA VAL A 432 6.08 2.20 -7.77
C VAL A 432 5.89 2.06 -9.28
N LEU A 433 5.02 1.13 -9.69
CA LEU A 433 4.84 0.68 -11.07
C LEU A 433 3.35 0.59 -11.40
N THR A 434 2.99 0.83 -12.66
CA THR A 434 1.64 0.58 -13.21
C THR A 434 1.76 0.00 -14.62
N GLY A 435 0.71 -0.55 -15.21
CA GLY A 435 0.81 -1.00 -16.59
C GLY A 435 -0.40 -1.76 -17.10
N LEU A 436 -0.13 -2.81 -17.88
CA LEU A 436 -1.15 -3.68 -18.46
C LEU A 436 -0.82 -5.14 -18.18
N GLY A 437 -1.83 -5.88 -17.76
CA GLY A 437 -1.76 -7.32 -17.54
C GLY A 437 -2.86 -8.05 -18.32
N VAL A 438 -2.51 -9.23 -18.81
CA VAL A 438 -3.42 -10.19 -19.43
C VAL A 438 -3.45 -11.48 -18.62
N GLN A 439 -4.57 -12.18 -18.65
CA GLN A 439 -4.78 -13.40 -17.87
C GLN A 439 -5.60 -14.44 -18.62
N SER A 440 -5.45 -15.71 -18.21
CA SER A 440 -6.48 -16.72 -18.49
C SER A 440 -7.81 -16.26 -17.88
N ARG A 441 -8.93 -16.56 -18.54
CA ARG A 441 -10.27 -16.26 -18.01
C ARG A 441 -10.46 -16.89 -16.62
N TYR A 442 -11.41 -16.35 -15.85
CA TYR A 442 -11.85 -16.94 -14.59
C TYR A 442 -13.20 -17.60 -14.78
N SER A 443 -13.33 -18.80 -14.23
CA SER A 443 -14.56 -19.56 -14.10
C SER A 443 -14.76 -19.90 -12.61
N PRO A 444 -16.02 -19.95 -12.11
CA PRO A 444 -16.28 -20.45 -10.77
C PRO A 444 -15.67 -21.84 -10.56
N GLY A 445 -14.89 -22.02 -9.50
CA GLY A 445 -14.17 -23.26 -9.23
C GLY A 445 -12.78 -23.39 -9.89
N ASP A 446 -12.31 -22.41 -10.67
CA ASP A 446 -10.96 -22.44 -11.26
C ASP A 446 -9.87 -22.36 -10.17
N THR A 447 -9.21 -23.50 -9.95
CA THR A 447 -8.08 -23.65 -9.03
C THR A 447 -6.75 -23.16 -9.62
N PHE A 448 -6.69 -22.87 -10.92
CA PHE A 448 -5.47 -22.46 -11.62
C PHE A 448 -5.75 -21.35 -12.62
N GLN A 449 -5.03 -20.24 -12.52
CA GLN A 449 -5.00 -19.18 -13.53
C GLN A 449 -3.57 -18.81 -13.88
N THR A 450 -3.32 -18.41 -15.13
CA THR A 450 -2.06 -17.82 -15.58
C THR A 450 -2.22 -16.33 -15.86
N PHE A 451 -1.14 -15.57 -15.74
CA PHE A 451 -1.10 -14.18 -16.16
C PHE A 451 0.26 -13.79 -16.74
N ALA A 452 0.25 -12.74 -17.56
CA ALA A 452 1.44 -12.02 -18.02
C ALA A 452 1.17 -10.52 -17.88
N GLN A 453 2.14 -9.75 -17.41
CA GLN A 453 2.01 -8.30 -17.28
C GLN A 453 3.31 -7.57 -17.60
N VAL A 454 3.18 -6.37 -18.15
CA VAL A 454 4.28 -5.43 -18.33
C VAL A 454 3.95 -4.18 -17.51
N LEU A 455 4.77 -3.93 -16.49
CA LEU A 455 4.68 -2.72 -15.68
C LEU A 455 5.74 -1.71 -16.12
N VAL A 456 5.45 -0.43 -15.97
CA VAL A 456 6.37 0.69 -16.12
C VAL A 456 6.17 1.63 -14.94
N GLY A 457 7.25 2.23 -14.46
CA GLY A 457 7.19 3.22 -13.39
C GLY A 457 8.58 3.57 -12.92
N THR A 458 8.76 3.83 -11.63
CA THR A 458 10.01 4.34 -11.09
C THR A 458 10.54 3.55 -9.90
N ASN A 459 11.86 3.45 -9.80
CA ASN A 459 12.60 3.09 -8.60
C ASN A 459 13.60 4.21 -8.24
N ILE A 460 14.41 4.01 -7.20
CA ILE A 460 15.42 4.98 -6.74
C ILE A 460 16.55 5.32 -7.75
N HIS A 461 16.56 4.72 -8.94
CA HIS A 461 17.50 5.04 -10.02
C HIS A 461 16.83 5.69 -11.24
N GLY A 462 15.50 5.77 -11.29
CA GLY A 462 14.77 6.38 -12.40
C GLY A 462 13.63 5.50 -12.91
N LEU A 463 13.35 5.60 -14.21
CA LEU A 463 12.30 4.83 -14.88
C LEU A 463 12.75 3.40 -15.20
N ILE A 464 11.91 2.44 -14.81
CA ILE A 464 12.10 1.01 -15.08
C ILE A 464 10.86 0.40 -15.74
N ALA A 465 11.08 -0.63 -16.54
CA ALA A 465 10.04 -1.54 -17.03
C ALA A 465 10.22 -2.93 -16.40
N ARG A 466 9.10 -3.61 -16.14
CA ARG A 466 9.03 -4.94 -15.53
C ARG A 466 8.07 -5.85 -16.30
N PRO A 467 8.54 -6.60 -17.31
CA PRO A 467 7.83 -7.79 -17.79
C PRO A 467 7.84 -8.89 -16.72
N SER A 468 6.71 -9.58 -16.59
CA SER A 468 6.56 -10.75 -15.71
C SER A 468 5.46 -11.69 -16.18
N VAL A 469 5.57 -12.96 -15.80
CA VAL A 469 4.55 -13.99 -15.98
C VAL A 469 4.33 -14.70 -14.64
N GLY A 470 3.16 -15.28 -14.44
CA GLY A 470 2.85 -15.91 -13.16
C GLY A 470 1.57 -16.73 -13.16
N VAL A 471 1.25 -17.21 -11.96
CA VAL A 471 0.10 -18.07 -11.68
C VAL A 471 -0.64 -17.62 -10.42
N ASN A 472 -1.94 -17.86 -10.38
CA ASN A 472 -2.75 -17.82 -9.18
C ASN A 472 -3.33 -19.22 -8.93
N LEU A 473 -3.01 -19.81 -7.77
CA LEU A 473 -3.58 -21.11 -7.35
C LEU A 473 -4.75 -20.86 -6.40
N GLY A 474 -5.97 -21.08 -6.86
CA GLY A 474 -7.19 -20.85 -6.09
C GLY A 474 -7.26 -21.71 -4.83
N LEU A 475 -7.43 -21.06 -3.68
CA LEU A 475 -7.77 -21.69 -2.39
C LEU A 475 -9.27 -21.59 -2.10
N SER A 476 -9.91 -20.53 -2.61
CA SER A 476 -11.35 -20.28 -2.62
C SER A 476 -11.68 -19.21 -3.68
N ASP A 477 -12.95 -18.85 -3.83
CA ASP A 477 -13.36 -17.73 -4.69
C ASP A 477 -12.73 -16.38 -4.27
N ARG A 478 -12.46 -16.22 -2.96
CA ARG A 478 -11.87 -14.98 -2.39
C ARG A 478 -10.35 -15.02 -2.23
N PHE A 479 -9.71 -16.19 -2.21
CA PHE A 479 -8.27 -16.32 -1.91
C PHE A 479 -7.52 -17.23 -2.88
N ALA A 480 -6.31 -16.83 -3.27
CA ALA A 480 -5.38 -17.65 -4.04
C ALA A 480 -3.93 -17.47 -3.58
N LEU A 481 -3.10 -18.48 -3.79
CA LEU A 481 -1.64 -18.33 -3.71
C LEU A 481 -1.14 -17.65 -4.99
N TYR A 482 -0.36 -16.59 -4.83
CA TYR A 482 0.25 -15.81 -5.90
C TYR A 482 1.67 -16.31 -6.17
N GLY A 483 2.01 -16.56 -7.43
CA GLY A 483 3.37 -16.86 -7.87
C GLY A 483 3.73 -16.06 -9.13
N GLN A 484 4.93 -15.47 -9.15
CA GLN A 484 5.40 -14.62 -10.25
C GLN A 484 6.87 -14.87 -10.54
N VAL A 485 7.26 -14.83 -11.81
CA VAL A 485 8.64 -14.66 -12.26
C VAL A 485 8.72 -13.48 -13.21
N GLY A 486 9.81 -12.71 -13.15
CA GLY A 486 9.95 -11.54 -14.00
C GLY A 486 11.37 -11.00 -14.07
N GLY A 487 11.49 -9.83 -14.68
CA GLY A 487 12.72 -9.05 -14.67
C GLY A 487 12.40 -7.57 -14.68
N ALA A 488 13.31 -6.76 -14.15
CA ALA A 488 13.26 -5.31 -14.20
C ALA A 488 14.45 -4.80 -15.01
N VAL A 489 14.22 -3.80 -15.86
CA VAL A 489 15.24 -3.12 -16.67
C VAL A 489 15.00 -1.61 -16.66
N SER A 490 16.06 -0.80 -16.60
CA SER A 490 15.96 0.64 -16.85
C SER A 490 15.64 0.93 -18.31
N LEU A 491 14.84 1.97 -18.55
CA LEU A 491 14.40 2.38 -19.89
C LEU A 491 15.47 3.26 -20.59
N ASP A 492 16.65 2.67 -20.78
CA ASP A 492 17.87 3.33 -21.24
C ASP A 492 17.77 3.98 -22.63
N SER A 493 16.93 3.41 -23.51
CA SER A 493 16.80 3.84 -24.92
C SER A 493 16.19 5.24 -25.09
N LEU A 494 15.60 5.80 -24.02
CA LEU A 494 15.07 7.16 -24.00
C LEU A 494 16.14 8.22 -23.63
N GLY A 495 17.38 7.82 -23.33
CA GLY A 495 18.47 8.74 -23.01
C GLY A 495 18.37 9.44 -21.64
N VAL A 496 17.36 9.11 -20.83
CA VAL A 496 16.99 9.85 -19.61
C VAL A 496 18.01 9.67 -18.46
N TYR A 497 18.79 8.58 -18.45
CA TYR A 497 19.68 8.23 -17.34
C TYR A 497 21.12 7.88 -17.79
N PRO A 498 22.16 8.47 -17.15
CA PRO A 498 23.55 8.05 -17.31
C PRO A 498 23.79 6.55 -17.05
N LYS A 499 24.75 5.95 -17.77
CA LYS A 499 25.08 4.49 -17.68
C LYS A 499 25.25 3.97 -16.25
N LYS A 500 25.76 4.78 -15.32
CA LYS A 500 25.95 4.43 -13.90
C LYS A 500 24.66 4.17 -13.10
N TYR A 501 23.49 4.51 -13.65
CA TYR A 501 22.17 4.26 -13.04
C TYR A 501 21.38 3.17 -13.77
N LYS A 502 21.98 2.48 -14.76
CA LYS A 502 21.35 1.34 -15.43
C LYS A 502 20.94 0.30 -14.39
N PHE A 503 19.66 -0.02 -14.31
CA PHE A 503 19.14 -1.00 -13.37
C PHE A 503 18.75 -2.27 -14.11
N ARG A 504 19.20 -3.43 -13.61
CA ARG A 504 18.71 -4.74 -14.08
C ARG A 504 18.51 -5.67 -12.90
N SER A 505 17.46 -6.46 -12.91
CA SER A 505 17.27 -7.58 -11.98
C SER A 505 16.38 -8.65 -12.63
N THR A 506 16.57 -9.90 -12.24
CA THR A 506 15.55 -10.97 -12.44
C THR A 506 14.84 -11.18 -11.11
N SER A 507 13.58 -11.62 -11.07
CA SER A 507 12.87 -11.79 -9.80
C SER A 507 11.93 -12.99 -9.75
N ILE A 508 11.73 -13.50 -8.53
CA ILE A 508 10.71 -14.48 -8.17
C ILE A 508 9.87 -13.87 -7.05
N GLY A 509 8.54 -13.90 -7.19
CA GLY A 509 7.57 -13.42 -6.20
C GLY A 509 6.65 -14.54 -5.75
N VAL A 510 6.36 -14.61 -4.44
CA VAL A 510 5.40 -15.55 -3.84
C VAL A 510 4.57 -14.84 -2.77
N GLY A 511 3.26 -15.06 -2.76
CA GLY A 511 2.36 -14.41 -1.80
C GLY A 511 0.93 -14.91 -1.86
N VAL A 512 0.00 -14.02 -1.50
CA VAL A 512 -1.44 -14.29 -1.45
C VAL A 512 -2.20 -13.20 -2.22
N SER A 513 -3.23 -13.61 -2.93
CA SER A 513 -4.19 -12.74 -3.62
C SER A 513 -5.55 -12.80 -2.92
N TYR A 514 -6.07 -11.65 -2.51
CA TYR A 514 -7.49 -11.48 -2.19
C TYR A 514 -8.25 -11.04 -3.44
N ARG A 515 -9.36 -11.70 -3.73
CA ARG A 515 -10.21 -11.51 -4.92
C ARG A 515 -11.60 -11.03 -4.49
N PHE A 516 -12.10 -9.99 -5.14
CA PHE A 516 -13.42 -9.42 -4.85
C PHE A 516 -13.95 -8.70 -6.10
N SER A 517 -15.25 -8.45 -6.15
CA SER A 517 -15.81 -7.50 -7.10
C SER A 517 -16.42 -6.30 -6.39
N LEU A 518 -16.39 -5.14 -7.04
CA LEU A 518 -17.07 -3.92 -6.59
C LEU A 518 -18.21 -3.60 -7.57
N PRO A 519 -19.38 -3.13 -7.07
CA PRO A 519 -20.45 -2.67 -7.93
C PRO A 519 -20.08 -1.37 -8.66
N GLN A 520 -20.63 -1.18 -9.86
CA GLN A 520 -20.53 0.03 -10.69
C GLN A 520 -21.90 0.55 -11.11
#